data_AF-W2CBC9-F1
#
_entry.id   AF-W2CBC9-F1
#
_cell.length_a   1.000
_cell.length_b   1.000
_cell.length_c   1.000
_cell.angle_alpha   90.00
_cell.angle_beta   90.00
_cell.angle_gamma   90.00
#
_symmetry.space_group_name_H-M   'P 1'
#
loop_
_entity.id
_entity.type
_entity.pdbx_description
1 polymer ?
#
loop_
_entity_poly.entity_id
_entity_poly.type
_entity_poly.pdbx_seq_one_letter_code
_entity_poly.pdbx_strand_id
1 'polypeptide(L)'
;MYDAARRIAICLIRDSQNAIHFGTLRREKHLNAIHFEALRCEEYLNAIHFGTLRREEYLNAIHFEALRRGEHLNAIHFGTLRRGVYLNAIHFGALRCEEYLNAIHFETLRRGEHLNAIHFGTLRCEEYLNAIHFGTLRRGEYLNAIYFEALRCEEYLNAIHFEALRREEYLNAIHFETLRCEEYLNAIHFEALRREEF
;
A
#
# COMPACT_ATOMS: atom_id res chain seq x y z
N MET A 1 43.26 2.01 24.17
CA MET A 1 42.61 0.81 23.59
C MET A 1 41.21 0.57 24.17
N TYR A 2 40.40 1.61 24.36
CA TYR A 2 38.94 1.55 24.55
C TYR A 2 38.42 2.95 24.19
N ASP A 3 38.24 3.22 22.90
CA ASP A 3 38.07 4.57 22.38
C ASP A 3 36.79 4.72 21.51
N ALA A 4 36.04 5.78 21.82
CA ALA A 4 35.27 6.64 20.92
C ALA A 4 34.07 6.15 20.07
N ALA A 5 33.47 4.97 20.27
CA ALA A 5 32.31 4.53 19.44
C ALA A 5 30.93 4.47 20.14
N ARG A 6 30.76 5.06 21.33
CA ARG A 6 29.44 5.30 21.96
C ARG A 6 29.02 6.75 21.74
N ARG A 7 28.75 7.14 20.49
CA ARG A 7 28.16 8.45 20.20
C ARG A 7 26.67 8.42 20.54
N ILE A 8 26.36 9.03 21.68
CA ILE A 8 25.10 9.68 22.07
C ILE A 8 23.87 8.79 21.86
N ALA A 9 23.70 7.86 22.78
CA ALA A 9 22.36 7.43 23.15
C ALA A 9 22.01 8.14 24.45
N ILE A 10 21.00 9.01 24.42
CA ILE A 10 20.21 9.28 25.64
C ILE A 10 19.39 8.01 25.86
N CYS A 11 20.08 6.95 26.28
CA CYS A 11 19.49 5.68 26.67
C CYS A 11 18.82 5.90 28.03
N LEU A 12 17.57 6.37 28.03
CA LEU A 12 16.63 5.92 29.05
C LEU A 12 16.13 4.52 28.64
N ILE A 13 17.07 3.57 28.56
CA ILE A 13 16.76 2.15 28.52
C ILE A 13 16.23 1.85 29.91
N ARG A 14 14.91 1.73 30.05
CA ARG A 14 14.31 1.29 31.31
C ARG A 14 14.59 -0.20 31.53
N ASP A 15 14.68 -0.95 30.42
CA ASP A 15 15.14 -2.34 30.27
C ASP A 15 15.48 -2.59 28.78
N SER A 16 16.19 -3.67 28.44
CA SER A 16 16.70 -3.99 27.08
C SER A 16 15.65 -3.97 25.96
N GLN A 17 14.36 -4.01 26.30
CA GLN A 17 13.24 -4.04 25.36
C GLN A 17 12.51 -2.70 25.21
N ASN A 18 12.83 -1.68 26.01
CA ASN A 18 12.10 -0.40 26.01
C ASN A 18 13.08 0.77 25.83
N ALA A 19 12.94 1.50 24.72
CA ALA A 19 13.73 2.67 24.41
C ALA A 19 12.85 3.90 24.17
N ILE A 20 13.14 5.00 24.86
CA ILE A 20 12.46 6.27 24.57
C ILE A 20 13.00 6.87 23.27
N HIS A 21 14.32 6.94 23.12
CA HIS A 21 14.93 7.61 21.99
C HIS A 21 16.30 7.03 21.65
N PHE A 22 16.57 6.76 20.38
CA PHE A 22 17.92 6.40 19.92
C PHE A 22 18.17 6.79 18.46
N GLY A 23 19.42 7.08 18.11
CA GLY A 23 19.78 7.37 16.72
C GLY A 23 19.86 6.08 15.90
N THR A 24 20.73 5.16 16.30
CA THR A 24 20.97 3.91 15.57
C THR A 24 21.05 2.70 16.48
N LEU A 25 20.37 1.63 16.09
CA LEU A 25 20.46 0.31 16.73
C LEU A 25 20.55 -0.77 15.66
N ARG A 26 21.22 -1.89 15.97
CA ARG A 26 21.50 -2.93 14.98
C ARG A 26 20.67 -4.20 15.12
N ARG A 27 20.40 -4.66 16.35
CA ARG A 27 19.66 -5.90 16.63
C ARG A 27 19.16 -5.93 18.07
N GLU A 28 17.88 -6.16 18.23
CA GLU A 28 17.21 -6.74 19.37
C GLU A 28 16.30 -7.88 18.84
N LYS A 29 15.61 -8.57 19.76
CA LYS A 29 14.55 -9.53 19.39
C LYS A 29 13.17 -8.86 19.48
N HIS A 30 12.99 -8.08 20.53
CA HIS A 30 11.76 -7.37 20.82
C HIS A 30 12.11 -5.95 21.26
N LEU A 31 11.48 -4.96 20.64
CA LEU A 31 11.71 -3.57 20.97
C LEU A 31 10.39 -2.79 21.00
N ASN A 32 10.20 -2.01 22.06
CA ASN A 32 9.24 -0.92 22.11
C ASN A 32 10.01 0.39 22.05
N ALA A 33 9.75 1.19 21.03
CA ALA A 33 10.43 2.46 20.82
C ALA A 33 9.43 3.61 20.69
N ILE A 34 9.68 4.73 21.37
CA ILE A 34 8.93 5.96 21.08
C ILE A 34 9.47 6.56 19.78
N HIS A 35 10.79 6.76 19.69
CA HIS A 35 11.37 7.34 18.49
C HIS A 35 12.78 6.84 18.18
N PHE A 36 13.06 6.56 16.91
CA PHE A 36 14.42 6.38 16.42
C PHE A 36 14.65 6.82 14.96
N GLU A 37 15.89 7.15 14.62
CA GLU A 37 16.25 7.52 13.24
C GLU A 37 16.45 6.27 12.35
N ALA A 38 17.21 5.28 12.83
CA ALA A 38 17.52 4.10 12.03
C ALA A 38 17.64 2.80 12.84
N LEU A 39 16.97 1.75 12.34
CA LEU A 39 17.03 0.40 12.88
C LEU A 39 17.23 -0.62 11.77
N ARG A 40 18.10 -1.61 12.01
CA ARG A 40 18.52 -2.53 10.94
C ARG A 40 17.71 -3.81 10.86
N CYS A 41 17.41 -4.44 11.99
CA CYS A 41 16.79 -5.75 12.01
C CYS A 41 16.22 -6.01 13.39
N GLU A 42 14.94 -6.35 13.43
CA GLU A 42 14.20 -6.81 14.60
C GLU A 42 13.27 -7.94 14.14
N GLU A 43 12.78 -8.71 15.10
CA GLU A 43 11.73 -9.73 14.90
C GLU A 43 10.36 -9.14 15.29
N TYR A 44 10.30 -8.35 16.38
CA TYR A 44 9.10 -7.67 16.82
C TYR A 44 9.40 -6.22 17.23
N LEU A 45 8.72 -5.27 16.58
CA LEU A 45 8.82 -3.86 16.90
C LEU A 45 7.44 -3.24 17.12
N ASN A 46 7.29 -2.55 18.25
CA ASN A 46 6.25 -1.55 18.44
C ASN A 46 6.92 -0.16 18.45
N ALA A 47 6.55 0.70 17.50
CA ALA A 47 7.15 2.03 17.37
C ALA A 47 6.09 3.13 17.28
N ILE A 48 6.30 4.25 17.96
CA ILE A 48 5.49 5.45 17.71
C ILE A 48 5.98 6.13 16.43
N HIS A 49 7.27 6.45 16.35
CA HIS A 49 7.86 7.13 15.20
C HIS A 49 9.20 6.54 14.81
N PHE A 50 9.47 6.38 13.52
CA PHE A 50 10.84 6.20 13.06
C PHE A 50 11.13 6.73 11.66
N GLY A 51 12.39 7.08 11.43
CA GLY A 51 12.88 7.43 10.10
C GLY A 51 12.97 6.18 9.22
N THR A 52 13.95 5.33 9.49
CA THR A 52 14.28 4.20 8.62
C THR A 52 14.35 2.86 9.34
N LEU A 53 13.66 1.86 8.78
CA LEU A 53 13.75 0.46 9.21
C LEU A 53 14.08 -0.43 8.01
N ARG A 54 15.11 -1.27 8.15
CA ARG A 54 15.57 -2.08 7.01
C ARG A 54 14.85 -3.43 6.90
N ARG A 55 14.54 -4.07 8.03
CA ARG A 55 13.92 -5.40 8.04
C ARG A 55 13.21 -5.60 9.36
N GLU A 56 12.01 -6.14 9.26
CA GLU A 56 11.14 -6.49 10.37
C GLU A 56 10.32 -7.72 9.99
N GLU A 57 9.98 -8.54 10.97
CA GLU A 57 8.99 -9.61 10.78
C GLU A 57 7.61 -9.10 11.21
N TYR A 58 7.51 -8.55 12.42
CA TYR A 58 6.28 -7.98 12.96
C TYR A 58 6.43 -6.51 13.37
N LEU A 59 5.68 -5.63 12.72
CA LEU A 59 5.65 -4.19 13.04
C LEU A 59 4.27 -3.74 13.45
N ASN A 60 4.19 -3.04 14.58
CA ASN A 60 3.11 -2.08 14.83
C ASN A 60 3.72 -0.67 14.91
N ALA A 61 3.31 0.22 14.00
CA ALA A 61 3.83 1.58 13.94
C ALA A 61 2.71 2.62 13.89
N ILE A 62 2.88 3.74 14.61
CA ILE A 62 2.03 4.92 14.36
C ILE A 62 2.53 5.62 13.09
N HIS A 63 3.81 5.92 12.99
CA HIS A 63 4.37 6.62 11.85
C HIS A 63 5.76 6.10 11.46
N PHE A 64 6.03 5.99 10.16
CA PHE A 64 7.38 5.89 9.67
C PHE A 64 7.63 6.49 8.29
N GLU A 65 8.86 6.96 8.05
CA GLU A 65 9.23 7.50 6.74
C GLU A 65 9.56 6.40 5.72
N ALA A 66 10.37 5.42 6.11
CA ALA A 66 10.83 4.37 5.20
C ALA A 66 11.00 2.99 5.85
N LEU A 67 10.35 1.98 5.25
CA LEU A 67 10.58 0.58 5.54
C LEU A 67 11.00 -0.17 4.26
N ARG A 68 12.11 -0.91 4.33
CA ARG A 68 12.61 -1.65 3.17
C ARG A 68 11.96 -3.02 3.00
N ARG A 69 11.67 -3.74 4.08
CA ARG A 69 11.02 -5.07 4.07
C ARG A 69 10.30 -5.32 5.39
N GLY A 70 9.06 -5.75 5.30
CA GLY A 70 8.28 -6.28 6.41
C GLY A 70 7.50 -7.52 6.00
N GLU A 71 7.05 -8.32 6.97
CA GLU A 71 6.18 -9.47 6.70
C GLU A 71 4.77 -9.17 7.21
N HIS A 72 4.61 -8.84 8.49
CA HIS A 72 3.33 -8.51 9.10
C HIS A 72 3.36 -7.08 9.66
N LEU A 73 2.65 -6.18 8.99
CA LEU A 73 2.73 -4.75 9.26
C LEU A 73 1.35 -4.17 9.58
N ASN A 74 1.25 -3.49 10.72
CA ASN A 74 0.16 -2.58 11.02
C ASN A 74 0.73 -1.17 11.17
N ALA A 75 0.23 -0.23 10.36
CA ALA A 75 0.69 1.15 10.38
C ALA A 75 -0.49 2.13 10.35
N ILE A 76 -0.42 3.20 11.14
CA ILE A 76 -1.35 4.33 10.93
C ILE A 76 -0.90 5.11 9.70
N HIS A 77 0.36 5.53 9.64
CA HIS A 77 0.89 6.27 8.50
C HIS A 77 2.28 5.79 8.10
N PHE A 78 2.54 5.73 6.80
CA PHE A 78 3.91 5.68 6.32
C PHE A 78 4.19 6.41 5.01
N GLY A 79 5.40 6.93 4.88
CA GLY A 79 5.88 7.55 3.65
C GLY A 79 6.12 6.50 2.56
N THR A 80 7.09 5.59 2.80
CA THR A 80 7.52 4.62 1.81
C THR A 80 7.70 3.21 2.36
N LEU A 81 7.14 2.22 1.66
CA LEU A 81 7.42 0.80 1.89
C LEU A 81 7.84 0.14 0.58
N ARG A 82 8.98 -0.56 0.60
CA ARG A 82 9.49 -1.22 -0.62
C ARG A 82 8.89 -2.61 -0.84
N ARG A 83 8.69 -3.39 0.21
CA ARG A 83 8.11 -4.74 0.15
C ARG A 83 7.43 -5.09 1.47
N GLY A 84 6.16 -5.43 1.44
CA GLY A 84 5.47 -6.15 2.50
C GLY A 84 4.90 -7.47 1.97
N VAL A 85 4.39 -8.28 2.90
CA VAL A 85 3.58 -9.47 2.59
C VAL A 85 2.16 -9.22 3.06
N TYR A 86 1.98 -8.89 4.34
CA TYR A 86 0.70 -8.52 4.93
C TYR A 86 0.79 -7.11 5.50
N LEU A 87 -0.03 -6.20 4.96
CA LEU A 87 -0.09 -4.82 5.43
C LEU A 87 -1.53 -4.40 5.72
N ASN A 88 -1.74 -3.90 6.93
CA ASN A 88 -2.90 -3.07 7.26
C ASN A 88 -2.41 -1.63 7.49
N ALA A 89 -2.95 -0.68 6.72
CA ALA A 89 -2.55 0.72 6.80
C ALA A 89 -3.76 1.66 6.81
N ILE A 90 -3.70 2.73 7.61
CA ILE A 90 -4.67 3.83 7.44
C ILE A 90 -4.27 4.69 6.26
N HIS A 91 -3.01 5.14 6.19
CA HIS A 91 -2.54 5.99 5.11
C HIS A 91 -1.12 5.62 4.68
N PHE A 92 -0.85 5.65 3.37
CA PHE A 92 0.51 5.72 2.88
C PHE A 92 0.73 6.49 1.59
N GLY A 93 1.96 6.99 1.43
CA GLY A 93 2.40 7.66 0.20
C GLY A 93 2.74 6.67 -0.90
N ALA A 94 3.79 5.85 -0.71
CA ALA A 94 4.27 4.96 -1.76
C ALA A 94 4.56 3.53 -1.27
N LEU A 95 3.98 2.56 -1.98
CA LEU A 95 4.23 1.14 -1.81
C LEU A 95 4.67 0.52 -3.14
N ARG A 96 5.78 -0.22 -3.11
CA ARG A 96 6.32 -0.82 -4.35
C ARG A 96 5.78 -2.22 -4.63
N CYS A 97 5.73 -3.09 -3.63
CA CYS A 97 5.23 -4.46 -3.77
C CYS A 97 4.55 -4.86 -2.46
N GLU A 98 3.37 -5.45 -2.57
CA GLU A 98 2.63 -6.05 -1.46
C GLU A 98 1.92 -7.30 -1.98
N GLU A 99 1.76 -8.31 -1.13
CA GLU A 99 0.94 -9.49 -1.44
C GLU A 99 -0.50 -9.23 -1.00
N TYR A 100 -0.70 -8.88 0.27
CA TYR A 100 -2.00 -8.58 0.86
C TYR A 100 -2.01 -7.19 1.48
N LEU A 101 -2.90 -6.32 0.98
CA LEU A 101 -3.09 -4.98 1.51
C LEU A 101 -4.53 -4.74 1.93
N ASN A 102 -4.72 -4.25 3.14
CA ASN A 102 -5.92 -3.50 3.51
C ASN A 102 -5.53 -2.05 3.82
N ALA A 103 -6.07 -1.10 3.05
CA ALA A 103 -5.76 0.31 3.21
C ALA A 103 -7.02 1.18 3.27
N ILE A 104 -7.02 2.20 4.11
CA ILE A 104 -8.04 3.26 4.02
C ILE A 104 -7.68 4.19 2.86
N HIS A 105 -6.45 4.69 2.81
CA HIS A 105 -6.01 5.60 1.77
C HIS A 105 -4.58 5.30 1.31
N PHE A 106 -4.34 5.36 0.00
CA PHE A 106 -2.97 5.48 -0.49
C PHE A 106 -2.81 6.32 -1.74
N GLU A 107 -1.66 6.96 -1.89
CA GLU A 107 -1.35 7.74 -3.09
C GLU A 107 -0.86 6.83 -4.23
N THR A 108 0.17 6.01 -4.00
CA THR A 108 0.77 5.19 -5.07
C THR A 108 1.09 3.75 -4.66
N LEU A 109 0.65 2.79 -5.48
CA LEU A 109 1.07 1.39 -5.41
C LEU A 109 1.53 0.89 -6.79
N ARG A 110 2.70 0.23 -6.82
CA ARG A 110 3.25 -0.31 -8.08
C ARG A 110 2.84 -1.75 -8.40
N ARG A 111 2.67 -2.61 -7.40
CA ARG A 111 2.25 -4.00 -7.58
C ARG A 111 1.58 -4.52 -6.31
N GLY A 112 0.37 -5.01 -6.43
CA GLY A 112 -0.34 -5.81 -5.44
C GLY A 112 -0.69 -7.19 -5.97
N GLU A 113 -1.12 -8.09 -5.10
CA GLU A 113 -1.82 -9.33 -5.51
C GLU A 113 -3.27 -9.25 -5.02
N HIS A 114 -3.49 -9.11 -3.72
CA HIS A 114 -4.80 -8.97 -3.10
C HIS A 114 -4.96 -7.65 -2.36
N LEU A 115 -5.81 -6.78 -2.87
CA LEU A 115 -5.95 -5.42 -2.36
C LEU A 115 -7.41 -5.12 -1.97
N ASN A 116 -7.59 -4.59 -0.76
CA ASN A 116 -8.81 -3.90 -0.36
C ASN A 116 -8.46 -2.46 0.00
N ALA A 117 -9.11 -1.51 -0.67
CA ALA A 117 -8.86 -0.09 -0.46
C ALA A 117 -10.17 0.70 -0.37
N ILE A 118 -10.24 1.69 0.53
CA ILE A 118 -11.33 2.67 0.48
C ILE A 118 -11.01 3.68 -0.63
N HIS A 119 -9.84 4.31 -0.60
CA HIS A 119 -9.42 5.28 -1.60
C HIS A 119 -7.99 5.04 -2.08
N PHE A 120 -7.75 5.19 -3.38
CA PHE A 120 -6.39 5.37 -3.88
C PHE A 120 -6.23 6.29 -5.09
N GLY A 121 -5.04 6.88 -5.20
CA GLY A 121 -4.67 7.75 -6.33
C GLY A 121 -4.27 6.94 -7.57
N THR A 122 -3.15 6.23 -7.48
CA THR A 122 -2.59 5.47 -8.61
C THR A 122 -2.18 4.07 -8.22
N LEU A 123 -2.66 3.11 -9.00
CA LEU A 123 -2.22 1.72 -8.98
C LEU A 123 -1.75 1.30 -10.37
N ARG A 124 -0.64 0.55 -10.43
CA ARG A 124 -0.08 0.12 -11.72
C ARG A 124 -0.48 -1.30 -12.12
N CYS A 125 -0.43 -2.23 -11.17
CA CYS A 125 -0.63 -3.65 -11.42
C CYS A 125 -1.17 -4.35 -10.16
N GLU A 126 -2.15 -5.21 -10.35
CA GLU A 126 -2.78 -6.02 -9.33
C GLU A 126 -3.47 -7.22 -9.96
N GLU A 127 -3.82 -8.19 -9.13
CA GLU A 127 -4.54 -9.40 -9.57
C GLU A 127 -5.99 -9.31 -9.10
N TYR A 128 -6.19 -8.99 -7.82
CA TYR A 128 -7.50 -8.85 -7.19
C TYR A 128 -7.60 -7.52 -6.45
N LEU A 129 -8.61 -6.72 -6.79
CA LEU A 129 -8.87 -5.44 -6.15
C LEU A 129 -10.35 -5.27 -5.81
N ASN A 130 -10.61 -4.91 -4.55
CA ASN A 130 -11.86 -4.28 -4.14
C ASN A 130 -11.58 -2.84 -3.73
N ALA A 131 -12.23 -1.89 -4.40
CA ALA A 131 -12.06 -0.47 -4.15
C ALA A 131 -13.40 0.26 -4.01
N ILE A 132 -13.49 1.22 -3.08
CA ILE A 132 -14.61 2.16 -3.10
C ILE A 132 -14.34 3.23 -4.17
N HIS A 133 -13.18 3.87 -4.11
CA HIS A 133 -12.84 4.93 -5.05
C HIS A 133 -11.40 4.82 -5.50
N PHE A 134 -11.15 5.03 -6.79
CA PHE A 134 -9.80 5.28 -7.26
C PHE A 134 -9.68 6.25 -8.41
N GLY A 135 -8.56 6.96 -8.47
CA GLY A 135 -8.25 7.81 -9.61
C GLY A 135 -7.84 6.96 -10.82
N THR A 136 -6.67 6.33 -10.74
CA THR A 136 -6.04 5.71 -11.91
C THR A 136 -5.59 4.28 -11.66
N LEU A 137 -5.97 3.41 -12.57
CA LEU A 137 -5.48 2.04 -12.63
C LEU A 137 -5.02 1.65 -14.03
N ARG A 138 -3.83 1.04 -14.13
CA ARG A 138 -3.23 0.67 -15.42
C ARG A 138 -3.53 -0.77 -15.84
N ARG A 139 -3.55 -1.73 -14.92
CA ARG A 139 -3.78 -3.15 -15.24
C ARG A 139 -4.22 -3.95 -14.01
N GLY A 140 -5.40 -4.54 -14.07
CA GLY A 140 -5.81 -5.62 -13.17
C GLY A 140 -6.19 -6.90 -13.93
N GLU A 141 -6.62 -7.90 -13.16
CA GLU A 141 -7.30 -9.10 -13.67
C GLU A 141 -8.75 -9.17 -13.15
N TYR A 142 -8.95 -8.95 -11.85
CA TYR A 142 -10.28 -8.92 -11.22
C TYR A 142 -10.49 -7.67 -10.37
N LEU A 143 -11.47 -6.85 -10.77
CA LEU A 143 -11.79 -5.60 -10.10
C LEU A 143 -13.28 -5.50 -9.72
N ASN A 144 -13.52 -5.16 -8.45
CA ASN A 144 -14.80 -4.60 -8.01
C ASN A 144 -14.59 -3.17 -7.53
N ALA A 145 -15.31 -2.22 -8.14
CA ALA A 145 -15.20 -0.80 -7.83
C ALA A 145 -16.57 -0.14 -7.64
N ILE A 146 -16.68 0.78 -6.68
CA ILE A 146 -17.85 1.68 -6.64
C ILE A 146 -17.65 2.81 -7.65
N TYR A 147 -16.52 3.51 -7.61
CA TYR A 147 -16.23 4.60 -8.53
C TYR A 147 -14.77 4.57 -8.97
N PHE A 148 -14.52 4.93 -10.24
CA PHE A 148 -13.19 5.33 -10.67
C PHE A 148 -13.16 6.36 -11.80
N GLU A 149 -12.06 7.10 -11.88
CA GLU A 149 -11.82 8.06 -12.98
C GLU A 149 -11.32 7.33 -14.23
N ALA A 150 -10.19 6.60 -14.14
CA ALA A 150 -9.57 5.98 -15.32
C ALA A 150 -9.02 4.57 -15.08
N LEU A 151 -9.44 3.64 -15.94
CA LEU A 151 -8.92 2.29 -16.06
C LEU A 151 -8.45 2.00 -17.49
N ARG A 152 -7.24 1.45 -17.63
CA ARG A 152 -6.66 1.17 -18.96
C ARG A 152 -6.94 -0.24 -19.48
N CYS A 153 -6.73 -1.25 -18.66
CA CYS A 153 -6.80 -2.65 -19.07
C CYS A 153 -7.22 -3.48 -17.85
N GLU A 154 -8.17 -4.36 -18.04
CA GLU A 154 -8.69 -5.26 -17.02
C GLU A 154 -9.34 -6.46 -17.75
N GLU A 155 -9.48 -7.59 -17.07
CA GLU A 155 -10.09 -8.81 -17.64
C GLU A 155 -11.55 -8.97 -17.16
N TYR A 156 -11.77 -8.77 -15.86
CA TYR A 156 -13.09 -8.81 -15.24
C TYR A 156 -13.35 -7.58 -14.38
N LEU A 157 -14.35 -6.78 -14.75
CA LEU A 157 -14.76 -5.59 -14.01
C LEU A 157 -16.24 -5.61 -13.62
N ASN A 158 -16.50 -5.43 -12.32
CA ASN A 158 -17.79 -4.94 -11.82
C ASN A 158 -17.63 -3.51 -11.28
N ALA A 159 -18.37 -2.57 -11.87
CA ALA A 159 -18.32 -1.16 -11.46
C ALA A 159 -19.73 -0.58 -11.24
N ILE A 160 -19.89 0.31 -10.24
CA ILE A 160 -21.10 1.14 -10.17
C ILE A 160 -20.96 2.33 -11.13
N HIS A 161 -19.85 3.05 -11.07
CA HIS A 161 -19.63 4.24 -11.90
C HIS A 161 -18.18 4.34 -12.39
N PHE A 162 -17.97 4.78 -13.63
CA PHE A 162 -16.65 5.26 -14.05
C PHE A 162 -16.66 6.32 -15.15
N GLU A 163 -15.58 7.11 -15.25
CA GLU A 163 -15.44 8.11 -16.32
C GLU A 163 -14.82 7.51 -17.58
N ALA A 164 -13.69 6.81 -17.46
CA ALA A 164 -12.98 6.28 -18.63
C ALA A 164 -12.46 4.85 -18.45
N LEU A 165 -12.89 3.97 -19.36
CA LEU A 165 -12.34 2.62 -19.52
C LEU A 165 -11.86 2.40 -20.96
N ARG A 166 -10.63 1.92 -21.11
CA ARG A 166 -10.03 1.72 -22.45
C ARG A 166 -10.19 0.30 -22.99
N ARG A 167 -9.91 -0.74 -22.21
CA ARG A 167 -9.95 -2.14 -22.65
C ARG A 167 -10.40 -3.03 -21.51
N GLU A 168 -11.37 -3.88 -21.80
CA GLU A 168 -11.93 -4.87 -20.89
C GLU A 168 -12.30 -6.13 -21.68
N GLU A 169 -12.28 -7.31 -21.06
CA GLU A 169 -12.88 -8.51 -21.65
C GLU A 169 -14.34 -8.66 -21.19
N TYR A 170 -14.59 -8.59 -19.88
CA TYR A 170 -15.91 -8.70 -19.27
C TYR A 170 -16.26 -7.51 -18.38
N LEU A 171 -17.26 -6.72 -18.79
CA LEU A 171 -17.76 -5.57 -18.03
C LEU A 171 -19.20 -5.76 -17.54
N ASN A 172 -19.41 -5.53 -16.25
CA ASN A 172 -20.71 -5.21 -15.66
C ASN A 172 -20.68 -3.83 -15.01
N ALA A 173 -21.47 -2.88 -15.52
CA ALA A 173 -21.48 -1.50 -15.07
C ALA A 173 -22.90 -0.94 -14.86
N ILE A 174 -23.11 -0.09 -13.85
CA ILE A 174 -24.35 0.68 -13.76
C ILE A 174 -24.27 1.93 -14.64
N HIS A 175 -23.21 2.72 -14.51
CA HIS A 175 -23.02 3.97 -15.24
C HIS A 175 -21.60 4.14 -15.75
N PHE A 176 -21.43 4.67 -16.96
CA PHE A 176 -20.13 5.20 -17.37
C PHE A 176 -20.18 6.35 -18.39
N GLU A 177 -19.14 7.18 -18.41
CA GLU A 177 -19.03 8.23 -19.43
C GLU A 177 -18.43 7.68 -20.73
N THR A 178 -17.24 7.06 -20.68
CA THR A 178 -16.53 6.64 -21.90
C THR A 178 -15.97 5.21 -21.82
N LEU A 179 -16.33 4.39 -22.82
CA LEU A 179 -15.80 3.05 -23.05
C LEU A 179 -15.30 2.90 -24.49
N ARG A 180 -14.12 2.28 -24.69
CA ARG A 180 -13.49 2.17 -26.03
C ARG A 180 -13.37 0.77 -26.63
N CYS A 181 -13.23 -0.27 -25.83
CA CYS A 181 -13.09 -1.64 -26.32
C CYS A 181 -13.56 -2.61 -25.25
N GLU A 182 -14.47 -3.51 -25.63
CA GLU A 182 -14.95 -4.59 -24.78
C GLU A 182 -15.40 -5.80 -25.62
N GLU A 183 -15.29 -7.02 -25.08
CA GLU A 183 -15.86 -8.22 -25.70
C GLU A 183 -17.28 -8.48 -25.19
N TYR A 184 -17.48 -8.43 -23.87
CA TYR A 184 -18.79 -8.63 -23.23
C TYR A 184 -19.16 -7.44 -22.34
N LEU A 185 -20.35 -6.88 -22.59
CA LEU A 185 -20.86 -5.70 -21.89
C LEU A 185 -22.26 -5.96 -21.32
N ASN A 186 -22.42 -5.71 -20.02
CA ASN A 186 -23.70 -5.48 -19.39
C ASN A 186 -23.69 -4.09 -18.74
N ALA A 187 -24.47 -3.15 -19.27
CA ALA A 187 -24.53 -1.80 -18.75
C ALA A 187 -25.95 -1.22 -18.73
N ILE A 188 -26.24 -0.37 -17.74
CA ILE A 188 -27.55 0.29 -17.60
C ILE A 188 -27.56 1.65 -18.31
N HIS A 189 -26.56 2.50 -18.05
CA HIS A 189 -26.47 3.85 -18.63
C HIS A 189 -25.05 4.17 -19.10
N PHE A 190 -24.93 4.85 -20.24
CA PHE A 190 -23.65 5.37 -20.71
C PHE A 190 -23.79 6.57 -21.63
N GLU A 191 -22.75 7.40 -21.66
CA GLU A 191 -22.66 8.56 -22.57
C GLU A 191 -22.03 8.19 -23.92
N ALA A 192 -20.87 7.50 -23.90
CA ALA A 192 -20.13 7.17 -25.12
C ALA A 192 -19.55 5.75 -25.09
N LEU A 193 -19.96 4.96 -26.07
CA LEU A 193 -19.43 3.63 -26.37
C LEU A 193 -18.79 3.62 -27.75
N ARG A 194 -17.50 3.27 -27.83
CA ARG A 194 -16.83 2.95 -29.09
C ARG A 194 -16.44 1.48 -29.07
N ARG A 195 -16.59 0.80 -30.20
CA ARG A 195 -16.08 -0.55 -30.42
C ARG A 195 -15.03 -0.48 -31.53
N GLU A 196 -13.85 -1.03 -31.30
CA GLU A 196 -12.86 -1.26 -32.36
C GLU A 196 -13.25 -2.59 -33.03
N GLU A 197 -13.69 -2.55 -34.29
CA GLU A 197 -13.84 -3.76 -35.12
C GLU A 197 -12.43 -4.29 -35.43
N PHE A 198 -12.14 -5.54 -35.07
CA PHE A 198 -10.90 -6.25 -35.43
C PHE A 198 -11.01 -6.92 -36.80
#